data_AF-A0A950WMX2-F1
#
_entry.id   AF-A0A950WMX2-F1
#
_cell.length_a   1.000
_cell.length_b   1.000
_cell.length_c   1.000
_cell.angle_alpha   90.00
_cell.angle_beta   90.00
_cell.angle_gamma   90.00
#
_symmetry.space_group_name_H-M   'P 1'
#
loop_
_entity.id
_entity.type
_entity.pdbx_description
1 polymer ?
#
loop_
_entity_poly.entity_id
_entity_poly.type
_entity_poly.pdbx_seq_one_letter_code
_entity_poly.pdbx_strand_id
1 'polypeptide(L)'
;MRLPVFAHSGPYDWARVALAGCILAVLPVVLDDPFFILVLQSLAYLFIVTLGLDILVGWTGQISLGHAGLYAVGAYTTAIASTRLGLPFWASAPLGVVLAGLAGAALALPSLRAKGPYLAMVTIAFGFMCEVTSNRWSLTGGPMGIMSIPGP
;
A
#
# COMPACT_ATOMS: atom_id res chain seq x y z
N MET A 1 19.78 -21.38 -3.33
CA MET A 1 19.31 -21.96 -2.06
C MET A 1 17.89 -21.45 -1.83
N ARG A 2 16.86 -22.25 -2.16
CA ARG A 2 15.46 -21.90 -1.93
C ARG A 2 15.21 -22.09 -0.43
N LEU A 3 14.95 -21.01 0.31
CA LEU A 3 14.57 -21.16 1.72
C LEU A 3 13.19 -21.84 1.78
N PRO A 4 13.03 -22.94 2.54
CA PRO A 4 11.78 -23.70 2.63
C PRO A 4 10.64 -22.96 3.35
N VAL A 5 10.82 -21.69 3.72
CA VAL A 5 9.82 -20.87 4.43
C VAL A 5 8.67 -20.42 3.52
N PHE A 6 8.86 -20.36 2.20
CA PHE A 6 7.85 -19.86 1.24
C PHE A 6 7.24 -20.93 0.34
N ALA A 7 7.54 -22.22 0.58
CA ALA A 7 6.90 -23.33 -0.12
C ALA A 7 5.47 -23.51 0.41
N HIS A 8 4.50 -22.83 -0.20
CA HIS A 8 3.09 -23.02 0.14
C HIS A 8 2.63 -24.39 -0.38
N SER A 9 2.31 -25.28 0.56
CA SER A 9 1.78 -26.62 0.31
C SER A 9 0.27 -26.73 0.64
N GLY A 10 -0.53 -25.74 0.23
CA GLY A 10 -1.98 -25.79 0.34
C GLY A 10 -2.66 -24.90 -0.70
N PRO A 11 -3.88 -25.25 -1.18
CA PRO A 11 -4.60 -24.39 -2.10
C PRO A 11 -4.94 -23.08 -1.39
N TYR A 12 -4.42 -21.96 -1.91
CA TYR A 12 -4.90 -20.65 -1.52
C TYR A 12 -6.40 -20.62 -1.80
N ASP A 13 -7.21 -20.64 -0.75
CA ASP A 13 -8.64 -20.58 -0.90
C ASP A 13 -9.00 -19.12 -1.16
N TRP A 14 -8.85 -18.69 -2.42
CA TRP A 14 -9.20 -17.35 -2.90
C TRP A 14 -10.61 -16.98 -2.50
N ALA A 15 -11.49 -17.97 -2.29
CA ALA A 15 -12.81 -17.78 -1.72
C ALA A 15 -12.76 -17.20 -0.30
N ARG A 16 -11.84 -17.64 0.58
CA ARG A 16 -11.69 -17.10 1.96
C ARG A 16 -11.11 -15.70 1.97
N VAL A 17 -10.19 -15.39 1.05
CA VAL A 17 -9.65 -14.03 0.89
C VAL A 17 -10.72 -13.08 0.38
N ALA A 18 -11.47 -13.50 -0.64
CA ALA A 18 -12.61 -12.74 -1.14
C ALA A 18 -13.70 -12.58 -0.07
N LEU A 19 -13.99 -13.63 0.70
CA LEU A 19 -14.95 -13.61 1.81
C LEU A 19 -14.52 -12.61 2.88
N ALA A 20 -13.25 -12.62 3.30
CA ALA A 20 -12.73 -11.67 4.29
C ALA A 20 -12.85 -10.22 3.78
N GLY A 21 -12.53 -9.97 2.50
CA GLY A 21 -12.73 -8.66 1.86
C GLY A 21 -14.20 -8.24 1.81
N CYS A 22 -15.11 -9.15 1.46
CA CYS A 22 -16.54 -8.89 1.44
C CYS A 22 -17.11 -8.60 2.83
N ILE A 23 -16.71 -9.35 3.86
CA ILE A 23 -17.14 -9.13 5.24
C ILE A 23 -16.70 -7.74 5.71
N LEU A 24 -15.45 -7.36 5.41
CA LEU A 24 -14.92 -6.05 5.78
C LEU A 24 -15.61 -4.89 5.06
N ALA A 25 -16.11 -5.12 3.83
CA ALA A 25 -16.87 -4.13 3.07
C ALA A 25 -18.33 -3.95 3.55
N VAL A 26 -18.92 -4.99 4.16
CA VAL A 26 -20.31 -4.98 4.66
C VAL A 26 -20.41 -4.45 6.09
N LEU A 27 -19.38 -4.65 6.91
CA LEU A 27 -19.33 -4.18 8.30
C LEU A 27 -19.52 -2.67 8.55
N PRO A 28 -19.04 -1.73 7.71
CA PRO A 28 -19.21 -0.30 7.97
C PRO A 28 -20.65 0.17 7.72
N VAL A 29 -21.47 -0.63 7.04
CA VAL A 29 -22.89 -0.32 6.79
C VAL A 29 -23.76 -0.65 8.00
N VAL A 30 -23.24 -1.46 8.95
CA VAL A 30 -23.98 -1.93 10.13
C VAL A 30 -23.58 -1.17 11.40
N LEU A 31 -22.44 -0.48 11.38
CA LEU A 31 -21.86 0.20 12.54
C LEU A 31 -21.78 1.72 12.28
N ASP A 32 -22.63 2.50 12.94
CA ASP A 32 -22.70 3.96 12.81
C ASP A 32 -21.69 4.72 13.70
N ASP A 33 -20.88 4.02 14.50
CA ASP A 33 -19.93 4.67 15.40
C ASP A 33 -18.64 5.11 14.65
N PRO A 34 -18.30 6.41 14.65
CA PRO A 34 -17.15 6.95 13.92
C PRO A 34 -15.81 6.30 14.28
N PHE A 35 -15.64 5.82 15.52
CA PHE A 35 -14.43 5.14 15.94
C PHE A 35 -14.28 3.79 15.24
N PHE A 36 -15.36 3.01 15.17
CA PHE A 36 -15.35 1.71 14.50
C PHE A 36 -15.16 1.84 12.99
N ILE A 37 -15.74 2.87 12.37
CA ILE A 37 -15.53 3.16 10.94
C ILE A 37 -14.06 3.44 10.65
N LEU A 38 -13.38 4.26 11.47
CA LEU A 38 -11.95 4.57 11.30
C LEU A 38 -11.07 3.33 11.42
N VAL A 39 -11.33 2.50 12.43
CA VAL A 39 -10.58 1.25 12.65
C VAL A 39 -10.79 0.30 11.47
N LEU A 40 -12.03 0.14 11.01
CA LEU A 40 -12.36 -0.76 9.91
C LEU A 40 -11.74 -0.29 8.59
N GLN A 41 -11.77 1.02 8.31
CA GLN A 41 -11.11 1.61 7.15
C GLN A 41 -9.60 1.38 7.17
N SER A 42 -8.96 1.55 8.34
CA SER A 42 -7.53 1.27 8.52
C SER A 42 -7.21 -0.22 8.28
N LEU A 43 -8.05 -1.13 8.77
CA LEU A 43 -7.93 -2.57 8.52
C LEU A 43 -8.12 -2.90 7.04
N ALA A 44 -9.07 -2.27 6.34
CA ALA A 44 -9.29 -2.45 4.91
C ALA A 44 -8.06 -2.06 4.09
N TYR A 45 -7.44 -0.92 4.41
CA TYR A 45 -6.22 -0.48 3.75
C TYR A 45 -5.06 -1.43 3.99
N LEU A 46 -4.83 -1.82 5.25
CA LEU A 46 -3.78 -2.78 5.56
C LEU A 46 -4.04 -4.12 4.87
N PHE A 47 -5.28 -4.59 4.83
CA PHE A 47 -5.64 -5.83 4.14
C PHE A 47 -5.24 -5.78 2.65
N ILE A 48 -5.61 -4.72 1.93
CA ILE A 48 -5.26 -4.55 0.51
C ILE A 48 -3.74 -4.49 0.31
N VAL A 49 -3.03 -3.74 1.16
CA VAL A 49 -1.56 -3.62 1.11
C VAL A 49 -0.90 -4.98 1.36
N THR A 50 -1.39 -5.73 2.33
CA THR A 50 -0.82 -7.03 2.69
C THR A 50 -1.15 -8.09 1.63
N LEU A 51 -2.30 -8.00 0.97
CA LEU A 51 -2.62 -8.82 -0.21
C LEU A 51 -1.68 -8.53 -1.38
N GLY A 52 -1.36 -7.26 -1.65
CA GLY A 52 -0.37 -6.89 -2.65
C GLY A 52 1.02 -7.46 -2.34
N LEU A 53 1.40 -7.44 -1.06
CA LEU A 53 2.64 -8.04 -0.59
C LEU A 53 2.62 -9.58 -0.69
N ASP A 54 1.50 -10.24 -0.39
CA ASP A 54 1.35 -11.69 -0.48
C ASP A 54 1.42 -12.18 -1.93
N ILE A 55 0.81 -11.46 -2.87
CA ILE A 55 0.96 -11.75 -4.30
C ILE A 55 2.44 -11.65 -4.70
N LEU A 56 3.14 -10.60 -4.25
CA LEU A 56 4.55 -10.42 -4.58
C LEU A 56 5.42 -11.51 -3.95
N VAL A 57 5.39 -11.68 -2.63
CA VAL A 57 6.26 -12.60 -1.91
C VAL A 57 5.85 -14.06 -2.12
N GLY A 58 4.55 -14.34 -2.06
CA GLY A 58 3.97 -15.67 -2.16
C GLY A 58 4.07 -16.27 -3.56
N TRP A 59 3.80 -15.49 -4.62
CA TRP A 59 3.79 -16.03 -5.99
C TRP A 59 5.11 -15.87 -6.72
N THR A 60 5.79 -14.74 -6.55
CA THR A 60 7.07 -14.49 -7.25
C THR A 60 8.30 -14.95 -6.46
N GLY A 61 8.14 -15.20 -5.15
CA GLY A 61 9.24 -15.56 -4.26
C GLY A 61 10.23 -14.42 -3.99
N GLN A 62 9.89 -13.19 -4.37
CA GLN A 62 10.72 -12.01 -4.15
C GLN A 62 10.35 -11.31 -2.85
N ILE A 63 11.32 -11.15 -1.95
CA ILE A 63 11.12 -10.45 -0.68
C ILE A 63 11.10 -8.93 -0.95
N SER A 64 10.01 -8.25 -0.54
CA SER A 64 9.88 -6.80 -0.63
C SER A 64 9.68 -6.19 0.76
N LEU A 65 10.70 -5.48 1.26
CA LEU A 65 10.67 -4.79 2.55
C LEU A 65 10.30 -3.30 2.42
N GLY A 66 10.19 -2.80 1.19
CA GLY A 66 9.83 -1.41 0.87
C GLY A 66 8.37 -1.19 0.54
N HIS A 67 7.51 -2.19 0.72
CA HIS A 67 6.13 -2.16 0.24
C HIS A 67 5.30 -1.02 0.88
N ALA A 68 5.60 -0.67 2.13
CA ALA A 68 5.04 0.48 2.82
C ALA A 68 5.34 1.82 2.11
N GLY A 69 6.48 1.93 1.40
CA GLY A 69 6.81 3.11 0.61
C GLY A 69 5.88 3.29 -0.60
N LEU A 70 5.51 2.19 -1.28
CA LEU A 70 4.56 2.25 -2.40
C LEU A 70 3.16 2.63 -1.92
N TYR A 71 2.76 2.09 -0.77
CA TYR A 71 1.54 2.48 -0.09
C TYR A 71 1.55 3.99 0.24
N ALA A 72 2.65 4.51 0.78
CA ALA A 72 2.80 5.93 1.09
C ALA A 72 2.68 6.82 -0.16
N VAL A 73 3.34 6.46 -1.27
CA VAL A 73 3.27 7.23 -2.52
C VAL A 73 1.83 7.35 -3.01
N GLY A 74 1.07 6.25 -3.04
CA GLY A 74 -0.34 6.27 -3.45
C GLY A 74 -1.23 7.08 -2.51
N ALA A 75 -1.08 6.87 -1.20
CA ALA A 75 -1.86 7.56 -0.17
C ALA A 75 -1.62 9.08 -0.20
N TYR A 76 -0.35 9.52 -0.19
CA TYR A 76 -0.01 10.94 -0.24
C TYR A 76 -0.43 11.60 -1.55
N THR A 77 -0.30 10.90 -2.69
CA THR A 77 -0.78 11.43 -3.98
C THR A 77 -2.28 11.70 -3.93
N THR A 78 -3.06 10.74 -3.43
CA THR A 78 -4.52 10.84 -3.33
C THR A 78 -4.93 11.95 -2.36
N ALA A 79 -4.24 12.03 -1.21
CA ALA A 79 -4.47 13.06 -0.20
C ALA A 79 -4.14 14.48 -0.71
N ILE A 80 -3.01 14.66 -1.40
CA ILE A 80 -2.61 15.95 -1.98
C ILE A 80 -3.58 16.34 -3.10
N ALA A 81 -3.97 15.40 -3.96
CA ALA A 81 -4.92 15.67 -5.04
C ALA A 81 -6.30 16.09 -4.52
N SER A 82 -6.78 15.45 -3.45
CA SER A 82 -8.07 15.82 -2.86
C SER A 82 -8.02 17.15 -2.09
N THR A 83 -6.97 17.36 -1.29
CA THR A 83 -6.89 18.54 -0.40
C THR A 83 -6.37 19.81 -1.06
N ARG A 84 -5.41 19.71 -1.99
CA ARG A 84 -4.76 20.87 -2.62
C ARG A 84 -5.34 21.18 -4.00
N LEU A 85 -5.65 20.16 -4.80
CA LEU A 85 -6.22 20.34 -6.14
C LEU A 85 -7.76 20.37 -6.10
N GLY A 86 -8.38 20.07 -4.95
CA GLY A 86 -9.84 20.04 -4.81
C GLY A 86 -10.51 18.99 -5.69
N LEU A 87 -9.75 17.99 -6.15
CA LEU A 87 -10.29 16.95 -7.02
C LEU A 87 -11.24 16.04 -6.22
N PRO A 88 -12.37 15.62 -6.83
CA PRO A 88 -13.26 14.67 -6.19
C PRO A 88 -12.52 13.35 -5.92
N PHE A 89 -12.94 12.61 -4.89
CA PHE A 89 -12.35 11.33 -4.49
C PHE A 89 -12.17 10.36 -5.67
N TRP A 90 -13.19 10.30 -6.55
CA TRP A 90 -13.19 9.44 -7.73
C TRP A 90 -12.15 9.81 -8.79
N ALA A 91 -11.65 11.06 -8.81
CA ALA A 91 -10.57 11.48 -9.68
C ALA A 91 -9.18 11.39 -9.01
N SER A 92 -9.12 11.64 -7.70
CA SER A 92 -7.87 11.54 -6.93
C SER A 92 -7.40 10.09 -6.75
N ALA A 93 -8.32 9.13 -6.57
CA ALA A 93 -7.98 7.74 -6.35
C ALA A 93 -7.28 7.07 -7.56
N PRO A 94 -7.78 7.18 -8.81
CA PRO A 94 -7.06 6.66 -9.98
C PRO A 94 -5.70 7.33 -10.17
N LEU A 95 -5.59 8.63 -9.86
CA LEU A 95 -4.33 9.36 -9.95
C LEU A 95 -3.30 8.81 -8.97
N GLY A 96 -3.73 8.50 -7.74
CA GLY A 96 -2.92 7.79 -6.75
C GLY A 96 -2.44 6.42 -7.23
N VAL A 97 -3.33 5.63 -7.84
CA VAL A 97 -2.98 4.31 -8.43
C VAL A 97 -1.95 4.45 -9.55
N VAL A 98 -2.14 5.40 -10.46
CA VAL A 98 -1.22 5.64 -11.57
C VAL A 98 0.16 6.05 -11.06
N LEU A 99 0.25 7.00 -10.14
CA LEU A 99 1.56 7.44 -9.63
C LEU A 99 2.24 6.37 -8.77
N ALA A 100 1.49 5.62 -7.95
CA ALA A 100 2.04 4.47 -7.23
C ALA A 100 2.54 3.38 -8.19
N GLY A 101 1.81 3.12 -9.27
CA GLY A 101 2.22 2.19 -10.33
C GLY A 101 3.47 2.65 -11.06
N LEU A 102 3.59 3.94 -11.37
CA LEU A 102 4.79 4.52 -11.98
C LEU A 102 5.99 4.45 -11.03
N ALA A 103 5.81 4.74 -9.74
CA ALA A 103 6.86 4.58 -8.74
C ALA A 103 7.29 3.11 -8.59
N GLY A 104 6.33 2.18 -8.61
CA GLY A 104 6.59 0.74 -8.62
C GLY A 104 7.34 0.28 -9.87
N ALA A 105 6.98 0.79 -11.05
CA ALA A 105 7.69 0.51 -12.29
C ALA A 105 9.12 1.07 -12.28
N ALA A 106 9.30 2.29 -11.76
CA ALA A 106 10.60 2.89 -11.57
C ALA A 106 11.46 2.08 -10.59
N LEU A 107 10.87 1.53 -9.52
CA LEU A 107 11.54 0.63 -8.57
C LEU A 107 11.82 -0.77 -9.17
N ALA A 108 11.00 -1.23 -10.12
CA ALA A 108 11.20 -2.50 -10.79
C ALA A 108 12.47 -2.48 -11.66
N LEU A 109 12.81 -1.34 -12.30
CA LEU A 109 14.01 -1.19 -13.13
C LEU A 109 15.33 -1.57 -12.43
N PRO A 110 15.69 -1.01 -11.25
CA PRO A 110 16.87 -1.45 -10.51
C PRO A 110 16.71 -2.85 -9.93
N SER A 111 15.48 -3.26 -9.59
CA SER A 111 15.18 -4.58 -9.02
C SER A 111 15.47 -5.72 -10.01
N LEU A 112 15.26 -5.49 -11.31
CA LEU A 112 15.62 -6.46 -12.36
C LEU A 112 17.14 -6.70 -12.47
N ARG A 113 17.95 -5.73 -12.04
CA ARG A 113 19.42 -5.82 -12.05
C ARG A 113 19.99 -6.43 -10.76
N ALA A 114 19.27 -6.33 -9.64
CA ALA A 114 19.67 -6.86 -8.35
C ALA A 114 19.27 -8.35 -8.21
N LYS A 115 20.15 -9.18 -7.64
CA LYS A 115 19.88 -10.61 -7.39
C LYS A 115 20.13 -10.97 -5.93
N GLY A 116 19.29 -11.85 -5.39
CA GLY A 116 19.41 -12.36 -4.02
C GLY A 116 19.29 -11.26 -2.96
N PRO A 117 20.20 -11.16 -1.98
CA PRO A 117 20.09 -10.20 -0.87
C PRO A 117 20.15 -8.73 -1.30
N TYR A 118 20.71 -8.45 -2.48
CA TYR A 118 20.74 -7.09 -3.03
C TYR A 118 19.34 -6.56 -3.36
N LEU A 119 18.41 -7.42 -3.78
CA LEU A 119 17.03 -7.02 -4.05
C LEU A 119 16.36 -6.51 -2.77
N ALA A 120 16.53 -7.23 -1.65
CA ALA A 120 16.00 -6.82 -0.36
C ALA A 120 16.57 -5.45 0.07
N MET A 121 17.89 -5.23 -0.09
CA MET A 121 18.51 -3.94 0.21
C MET A 121 17.93 -2.77 -0.61
N VAL A 122 17.67 -2.98 -1.89
CA VAL A 122 17.02 -1.96 -2.74
C VAL A 122 15.64 -1.60 -2.20
N THR A 123 14.84 -2.59 -1.83
CA THR A 123 13.49 -2.32 -1.29
C THR A 123 13.53 -1.63 0.09
N ILE A 124 14.47 -1.99 0.96
CA ILE A 124 14.68 -1.30 2.25
C ILE A 124 15.04 0.18 2.00
N ALA A 125 16.02 0.43 1.13
CA ALA A 125 16.45 1.78 0.79
C ALA A 125 15.31 2.62 0.22
N PHE A 126 14.47 2.03 -0.63
CA PHE A 126 13.27 2.69 -1.14
C PHE A 126 12.28 3.04 -0.03
N GLY A 127 11.98 2.11 0.88
CA GLY A 127 11.10 2.35 2.02
C GLY A 127 11.58 3.53 2.88
N PHE A 128 12.86 3.53 3.24
CA PHE A 128 13.48 4.64 3.98
C PHE A 128 13.46 5.96 3.21
N MET A 129 13.68 5.92 1.89
CA MET A 129 13.63 7.12 1.07
C MET A 129 12.22 7.73 1.10
N CYS A 130 11.18 6.91 0.93
CA CYS A 130 9.79 7.35 1.06
C CYS A 130 9.49 7.93 2.46
N GLU A 131 9.96 7.29 3.52
CA GLU A 131 9.78 7.77 4.90
C GLU A 131 10.44 9.14 5.12
N VAL A 132 11.72 9.27 4.78
CA VAL A 132 12.48 10.52 4.95
C VAL A 132 11.89 11.63 4.09
N THR A 133 11.54 11.33 2.85
CA THR A 133 10.88 12.28 1.95
C THR A 133 9.53 12.73 2.52
N SER A 134 8.70 11.80 3.00
CA SER A 134 7.40 12.15 3.58
C SER A 134 7.52 12.99 4.86
N ASN A 135 8.55 12.77 5.67
CA ASN A 135 8.78 13.55 6.90
C ASN A 135 9.43 14.91 6.66
N ARG A 136 10.28 15.04 5.64
CA ARG A 136 11.03 16.27 5.35
C ARG A 136 10.30 17.22 4.41
N TRP A 137 9.42 16.71 3.56
CA TRP A 137 8.74 17.55 2.58
C TRP A 137 7.64 18.36 3.25
N SER A 138 7.63 19.67 2.99
CA SER A 138 6.52 20.56 3.39
C SER A 138 5.19 20.22 2.72
N LEU A 139 5.21 19.47 1.61
CA LEU A 139 4.01 19.15 0.81
C LEU A 139 3.15 18.05 1.46
N THR A 140 3.76 17.14 2.20
CA THR A 140 3.12 15.99 2.86
C THR A 140 2.61 16.30 4.27
N GLY A 141 2.90 17.50 4.79
CA GLY A 141 2.56 17.88 6.17
C GLY A 141 3.57 17.37 7.21
N GLY A 142 4.69 16.78 6.77
CA GLY A 142 5.73 16.26 7.64
C GLY A 142 5.21 15.20 8.62
N PRO A 143 5.64 15.20 9.90
CA PRO A 143 5.22 14.20 10.88
C PRO A 143 3.72 14.20 11.21
N MET A 144 3.02 15.31 10.96
CA MET A 144 1.58 15.45 11.23
C MET A 144 0.72 14.86 10.11
N GLY A 145 1.29 14.62 8.92
CA GLY A 145 0.57 14.18 7.74
C GLY A 145 -0.44 15.20 7.21
N ILE A 146 -1.34 14.74 6.34
CA ILE A 146 -2.41 15.55 5.76
C ILE A 146 -3.72 15.23 6.48
N MET A 147 -4.31 16.25 7.12
CA MET A 147 -5.58 16.15 7.83
C MET A 147 -6.72 16.74 6.99
N SER A 148 -7.97 16.43 7.37
CA SER A 148 -9.19 16.92 6.72
C SER A 148 -9.32 16.56 5.23
N ILE A 149 -9.02 15.30 4.89
CA ILE A 149 -9.30 14.77 3.55
C ILE A 149 -10.82 14.64 3.40
N PRO A 150 -11.45 15.31 2.41
CA PRO A 150 -12.87 15.17 2.15
C PRO A 150 -13.24 13.71 1.92
N GLY A 151 -14.32 13.25 2.56
CA GLY A 151 -14.91 11.95 2.28
C GLY A 151 -15.48 11.89 0.86
N PRO A 152 -15.61 10.68 0.28
CA PRO A 152 -16.40 10.48 -0.93
C PRO A 152 -17.87 10.86 -0.75
#